data_AF-A0AAJ0CIT0-F1
#
_entry.id   AF-A0AAJ0CIT0-F1
#
_cell.length_a   1.000
_cell.length_b   1.000
_cell.length_c   1.000
_cell.angle_alpha   90.00
_cell.angle_beta   90.00
_cell.angle_gamma   90.00
#
_symmetry.space_group_name_H-M   'P 1'
#
loop_
_entity.id
_entity.type
_entity.pdbx_description
1 polymer ?
#
loop_
_entity_poly.entity_id
_entity_poly.type
_entity_poly.pdbx_seq_one_letter_code
_entity_poly.pdbx_strand_id
1 'polypeptide(L)'
;MSSFYPTPPNSPLAAKRPHRVETIGKCNGYDSPPATDASVSGFPTNLRNGTPDSSVSRGSLSSQIDPSMLKSLLHPNEGECGCPKKSDKQPCKRSAAITEQSVNSLVASIATLDPSSPKLVDELQSLAEQVHCWQHDHGEYVDSRVEQWVAAFSAIEIDTQPVLSFERQIKMALRPCTTKCTGKKKNGEPCTKKVGGQKMQNCTKTIDEITQLAMTGDIAYLLEVLERNMFCAHHNTQALKYTESWTSKIKEICRTHQVQPYGNTLEDCNARIYCRGCRKQHIEWFVVEKWSKWMDSRPYQREKGTHGPELVLKAEETISALLKDLSL
;
A
#
# COMPACT_ATOMS: atom_id res chain seq x y z
N MET A 1 0.01 1.24 -56.81
CA MET A 1 0.13 0.13 -55.84
C MET A 1 -0.97 0.31 -54.81
N SER A 2 -2.06 -0.44 -54.96
CA SER A 2 -3.26 -0.32 -54.12
C SER A 2 -3.15 -1.23 -52.91
N SER A 3 -3.17 -0.65 -51.71
CA SER A 3 -3.10 -1.36 -50.43
C SER A 3 -4.48 -1.84 -50.01
N PHE A 4 -4.74 -3.14 -50.15
CA PHE A 4 -5.89 -3.81 -49.54
C PHE A 4 -5.59 -4.07 -48.06
N TYR A 5 -6.33 -3.42 -47.16
CA TYR A 5 -6.43 -3.84 -45.76
C TYR A 5 -7.69 -4.69 -45.59
N PRO A 6 -7.62 -5.88 -44.97
CA PRO A 6 -8.80 -6.65 -44.63
C PRO A 6 -9.46 -6.08 -43.37
N THR A 7 -10.78 -5.94 -43.42
CA THR A 7 -11.66 -5.56 -42.30
C THR A 7 -11.72 -6.69 -41.27
N PRO A 8 -11.71 -6.40 -39.96
CA PRO A 8 -11.87 -7.43 -38.92
C PRO A 8 -13.30 -8.02 -38.88
N PRO A 9 -13.45 -9.27 -38.41
CA PRO A 9 -14.74 -9.96 -38.40
C PRO A 9 -15.69 -9.45 -37.30
N ASN A 10 -16.97 -9.51 -37.63
CA ASN A 10 -18.13 -9.06 -36.85
C ASN A 10 -18.15 -9.58 -35.40
N SER A 11 -18.41 -8.67 -34.46
CA SER A 11 -18.79 -8.99 -33.07
C SER A 11 -20.15 -9.71 -33.01
N PRO A 12 -20.32 -10.72 -32.13
CA PRO A 12 -21.57 -11.45 -32.03
C PRO A 12 -22.70 -10.62 -31.38
N LEU A 13 -23.90 -10.82 -31.91
CA LEU A 13 -25.17 -10.25 -31.50
C LEU A 13 -25.49 -10.54 -30.02
N ALA A 14 -26.01 -9.51 -29.34
CA ALA A 14 -26.44 -9.56 -27.95
C ALA A 14 -27.51 -10.62 -27.70
N ALA A 15 -27.22 -11.58 -26.82
CA ALA A 15 -28.19 -12.54 -26.33
C ALA A 15 -29.22 -11.86 -25.40
N LYS A 16 -30.51 -12.13 -25.68
CA LYS A 16 -31.65 -11.69 -24.85
C LYS A 16 -31.53 -12.28 -23.44
N ARG A 17 -31.66 -11.42 -22.42
CA ARG A 17 -31.74 -11.83 -21.01
C ARG A 17 -33.06 -12.57 -20.75
N PRO A 18 -33.06 -13.73 -20.08
CA PRO A 18 -34.29 -14.33 -19.58
C PRO A 18 -34.77 -13.66 -18.29
N HIS A 19 -36.08 -13.75 -18.11
CA HIS A 19 -36.89 -13.17 -17.04
C HIS A 19 -36.43 -13.55 -15.63
N ARG A 20 -36.48 -12.57 -14.73
CA ARG A 20 -36.32 -12.70 -13.28
C ARG A 20 -37.55 -13.41 -12.70
N VAL A 21 -37.35 -14.60 -12.13
CA VAL A 21 -38.34 -15.30 -11.30
C VAL A 21 -38.03 -14.95 -9.84
N GLU A 22 -39.00 -14.32 -9.17
CA GLU A 22 -39.00 -14.14 -7.72
C GLU A 22 -39.30 -15.48 -7.05
N THR A 23 -38.49 -15.88 -6.08
CA THR A 23 -38.83 -16.97 -5.16
C THR A 23 -38.71 -16.44 -3.73
N ILE A 24 -39.87 -16.30 -3.11
CA ILE A 24 -40.06 -16.13 -1.67
C ILE A 24 -39.82 -17.51 -1.04
N GLY A 25 -38.86 -17.60 -0.13
CA GLY A 25 -38.55 -18.82 0.62
C GLY A 25 -38.28 -18.51 2.08
N LYS A 26 -39.28 -18.77 2.92
CA LYS A 26 -39.17 -18.85 4.40
C LYS A 26 -38.24 -20.01 4.77
N CYS A 27 -37.29 -19.76 5.65
CA CYS A 27 -36.53 -20.82 6.32
C CYS A 27 -36.98 -20.89 7.78
N ASN A 28 -37.69 -21.97 8.14
CA ASN A 28 -37.94 -22.35 9.52
C ASN A 28 -36.84 -23.30 10.01
N GLY A 29 -36.73 -23.33 11.34
CA GLY A 29 -35.71 -23.96 12.17
C GLY A 29 -35.30 -25.40 11.84
N TYR A 30 -34.06 -25.68 12.21
CA TYR A 30 -33.62 -27.01 12.60
C TYR A 30 -32.88 -26.92 13.93
N ASP A 31 -33.37 -27.71 14.87
CA ASP A 31 -32.80 -28.00 16.18
C ASP A 31 -31.43 -28.66 16.06
N SER A 32 -30.51 -28.29 16.94
CA SER A 32 -29.24 -29.01 17.15
C SER A 32 -29.32 -29.84 18.44
N PRO A 33 -28.89 -31.12 18.43
CA PRO A 33 -28.77 -31.92 19.64
C PRO A 33 -27.40 -31.74 20.33
N PRO A 34 -27.27 -32.11 21.63
CA PRO A 34 -26.05 -31.92 22.41
C PRO A 34 -25.15 -33.17 22.39
N ALA A 35 -23.84 -32.97 22.57
CA ALA A 35 -22.91 -34.00 23.01
C ALA A 35 -21.86 -33.35 23.94
N THR A 36 -21.93 -33.57 25.26
CA THR A 36 -21.24 -34.59 26.10
C THR A 36 -19.75 -34.33 26.37
N ASP A 37 -19.45 -34.20 27.67
CA ASP A 37 -18.16 -34.16 28.36
C ASP A 37 -17.24 -35.36 28.08
N ALA A 38 -15.91 -35.13 28.17
CA ALA A 38 -15.01 -35.89 29.05
C ALA A 38 -13.53 -35.41 28.97
N SER A 39 -13.07 -34.78 30.05
CA SER A 39 -11.94 -35.16 30.92
C SER A 39 -10.57 -35.63 30.38
N VAL A 40 -9.54 -34.93 30.91
CA VAL A 40 -8.31 -35.43 31.58
C VAL A 40 -7.16 -35.98 30.73
N SER A 41 -5.99 -35.31 30.81
CA SER A 41 -4.74 -35.93 31.31
C SER A 41 -3.63 -34.89 31.40
N GLY A 42 -3.13 -34.66 32.61
CA GLY A 42 -1.88 -33.96 32.88
C GLY A 42 -0.80 -34.95 33.31
N PHE A 43 0.46 -34.65 33.02
CA PHE A 43 1.68 -35.21 33.66
C PHE A 43 2.91 -34.35 33.27
N PRO A 44 4.04 -34.44 34.00
CA PRO A 44 4.68 -33.26 34.57
C PRO A 44 6.16 -33.07 34.16
N THR A 45 6.67 -31.91 34.58
CA THR A 45 8.05 -31.54 34.97
C THR A 45 9.24 -32.20 34.27
N ASN A 46 10.11 -31.37 33.68
CA ASN A 46 11.56 -31.62 33.69
C ASN A 46 12.34 -30.35 34.04
N LEU A 47 13.09 -30.46 35.14
CA LEU A 47 14.17 -29.56 35.53
C LEU A 47 15.29 -29.60 34.48
N ARG A 48 15.90 -28.45 34.20
CA ARG A 48 17.30 -28.41 33.76
C ARG A 48 18.00 -27.17 34.31
N ASN A 49 18.98 -27.41 35.18
CA ASN A 49 19.99 -26.45 35.57
C ASN A 49 20.98 -26.26 34.41
N GLY A 50 21.39 -25.02 34.15
CA GLY A 50 22.42 -24.65 33.18
C GLY A 50 22.89 -23.20 33.39
N THR A 51 24.17 -23.08 33.71
CA THR A 51 25.02 -21.93 34.09
C THR A 51 24.99 -20.76 33.09
N PRO A 52 25.20 -19.49 33.52
CA PRO A 52 25.17 -18.34 32.61
C PRO A 52 26.49 -18.20 31.85
N ASP A 53 26.42 -18.26 30.52
CA ASP A 53 27.50 -17.83 29.65
C ASP A 53 27.11 -16.50 29.01
N SER A 54 27.93 -15.48 29.26
CA SER A 54 27.72 -14.11 28.82
C SER A 54 28.10 -13.96 27.35
N SER A 55 27.15 -14.27 26.48
CA SER A 55 27.10 -13.69 25.14
C SER A 55 26.04 -12.60 25.15
N VAL A 56 26.45 -11.34 25.00
CA VAL A 56 25.55 -10.20 24.73
C VAL A 56 24.96 -10.42 23.33
N SER A 57 23.93 -11.25 23.28
CA SER A 57 23.02 -11.32 22.17
C SER A 57 22.27 -9.99 22.17
N ARG A 58 22.43 -9.21 21.10
CA ARG A 58 21.52 -8.10 20.78
C ARG A 58 20.16 -8.75 20.46
N GLY A 59 19.51 -9.21 21.52
CA GLY A 59 18.16 -9.74 21.46
C GLY A 59 17.31 -8.63 20.90
N SER A 60 16.69 -8.91 19.75
CA SER A 60 15.58 -8.13 19.23
C SER A 60 14.51 -8.12 20.32
N LEU A 61 14.58 -7.14 21.22
CA LEU A 61 13.54 -6.83 22.18
C LEU A 61 12.38 -6.30 21.35
N SER A 62 11.62 -7.21 20.74
CA SER A 62 10.25 -6.98 20.35
C SER A 62 9.52 -6.66 21.65
N SER A 63 9.60 -5.40 22.03
CA SER A 63 9.07 -4.89 23.27
C SER A 63 7.59 -4.80 23.05
N GLN A 64 6.88 -5.89 23.37
CA GLN A 64 5.43 -5.90 23.37
C GLN A 64 4.96 -4.67 24.15
N ILE A 65 4.18 -3.83 23.48
CA ILE A 65 3.68 -2.59 24.08
C ILE A 65 2.65 -3.00 25.13
N ASP A 66 2.75 -2.46 26.34
CA ASP A 66 1.75 -2.72 27.37
C ASP A 66 0.34 -2.30 26.85
N PRO A 67 -0.67 -3.19 26.88
CA PRO A 67 -2.00 -2.87 26.38
C PRO A 67 -2.64 -1.65 27.05
N SER A 68 -2.31 -1.35 28.31
CA SER A 68 -2.84 -0.18 29.02
C SER A 68 -2.20 1.10 28.49
N MET A 69 -0.87 1.11 28.32
CA MET A 69 -0.15 2.20 27.65
C MET A 69 -0.69 2.43 26.24
N LEU A 70 -0.94 1.35 25.49
CA LEU A 70 -1.50 1.45 24.15
C LEU A 70 -2.91 2.03 24.15
N LYS A 71 -3.78 1.61 25.08
CA LYS A 71 -5.12 2.17 25.24
C LYS A 71 -5.06 3.67 25.53
N SER A 72 -4.13 4.11 26.39
CA SER A 72 -3.90 5.53 26.64
C SER A 72 -3.42 6.27 25.41
N LEU A 73 -2.53 5.69 24.59
CA LEU A 73 -2.05 6.32 23.36
C LEU A 73 -3.18 6.51 22.33
N LEU A 74 -3.96 5.45 22.09
CA LEU A 74 -5.00 5.45 21.07
C LEU A 74 -6.22 6.28 21.47
N HIS A 75 -6.42 6.54 22.76
CA HIS A 75 -7.61 7.20 23.27
C HIS A 75 -8.89 6.66 22.59
N PRO A 76 -9.19 5.35 22.67
CA PRO A 76 -10.51 4.84 22.33
C PRO A 76 -11.44 5.35 23.43
N ASN A 77 -11.87 6.62 23.31
CA ASN A 77 -12.59 7.35 24.35
C ASN A 77 -13.71 6.48 24.88
N GLU A 78 -13.82 6.39 26.21
CA GLU A 78 -14.68 5.51 27.03
C GLU A 78 -16.12 5.32 26.49
N GLY A 79 -16.27 4.61 25.37
CA GLY A 79 -17.50 4.52 24.61
C GLY A 79 -17.85 5.74 23.72
N GLU A 80 -17.04 6.79 23.63
CA GLU A 80 -17.29 7.96 22.78
C GLU A 80 -16.55 7.92 21.43
N CYS A 81 -17.22 8.43 20.38
CA CYS A 81 -16.71 8.42 19.02
C CYS A 81 -15.40 9.23 18.84
N GLY A 82 -15.20 10.36 19.52
CA GLY A 82 -13.95 11.14 19.45
C GLY A 82 -13.65 11.85 18.13
N CYS A 83 -14.30 11.48 17.02
CA CYS A 83 -14.05 12.09 15.72
C CYS A 83 -14.31 13.61 15.74
N PRO A 84 -13.42 14.45 15.17
CA PRO A 84 -13.64 15.88 15.12
C PRO A 84 -14.85 16.19 14.25
N LYS A 85 -15.79 16.95 14.80
CA LYS A 85 -16.97 17.41 14.06
C LYS A 85 -16.57 18.42 12.98
N LYS A 86 -17.26 18.39 11.85
CA LYS A 86 -17.02 19.29 10.71
C LYS A 86 -17.24 20.79 11.03
N SER A 87 -18.07 21.11 12.02
CA SER A 87 -18.47 22.50 12.32
C SER A 87 -17.49 23.24 13.23
N ASP A 88 -17.04 22.59 14.30
CA ASP A 88 -16.32 23.23 15.43
C ASP A 88 -15.02 22.50 15.80
N LYS A 89 -14.67 21.43 15.06
CA LYS A 89 -13.54 20.52 15.34
C LYS A 89 -13.58 19.88 16.73
N GLN A 90 -14.68 20.02 17.48
CA GLN A 90 -14.82 19.38 18.78
C GLN A 90 -15.01 17.88 18.61
N PRO A 91 -14.49 17.05 19.53
CA PRO A 91 -14.67 15.61 19.46
C PRO A 91 -16.14 15.20 19.55
N CYS A 92 -16.51 14.18 18.78
CA CYS A 92 -17.85 13.63 18.77
C CYS A 92 -18.12 12.83 20.06
N LYS A 93 -19.01 13.34 20.90
CA LYS A 93 -19.45 12.68 22.16
C LYS A 93 -20.54 11.62 21.99
N ARG A 94 -20.83 11.22 20.74
CA ARG A 94 -21.85 10.18 20.51
C ARG A 94 -21.27 8.82 20.88
N SER A 95 -22.09 8.02 21.55
CA SER A 95 -21.73 6.67 21.94
C SER A 95 -21.49 5.78 20.72
N ALA A 96 -20.42 5.00 20.75
CA ALA A 96 -20.23 3.86 19.87
C ALA A 96 -21.01 2.65 20.41
N ALA A 97 -21.40 1.72 19.53
CA ALA A 97 -22.14 0.52 19.93
C ALA A 97 -21.24 -0.59 20.52
N ILE A 98 -19.93 -0.36 20.59
CA ILE A 98 -18.93 -1.33 21.03
C ILE A 98 -18.91 -1.47 22.55
N THR A 99 -18.71 -2.70 23.04
CA THR A 99 -18.47 -2.98 24.46
C THR A 99 -17.01 -2.73 24.83
N GLU A 100 -16.75 -2.33 26.07
CA GLU A 100 -15.38 -2.15 26.56
C GLU A 100 -14.53 -3.43 26.41
N GLN A 101 -15.16 -4.61 26.57
CA GLN A 101 -14.49 -5.89 26.38
C GLN A 101 -13.99 -6.09 24.94
N SER A 102 -14.76 -5.69 23.93
CA SER A 102 -14.32 -5.78 22.53
C SER A 102 -13.15 -4.84 22.26
N VAL A 103 -13.20 -3.60 22.78
CA VAL A 103 -12.10 -2.63 22.68
C VAL A 103 -10.83 -3.23 23.32
N ASN A 104 -10.93 -3.74 24.55
CA ASN A 104 -9.79 -4.32 25.26
C ASN A 104 -9.20 -5.53 24.52
N SER A 105 -10.05 -6.37 23.92
CA SER A 105 -9.60 -7.52 23.14
C SER A 105 -8.82 -7.10 21.88
N LEU A 106 -9.30 -6.09 21.15
CA LEU A 106 -8.59 -5.56 19.98
C LEU A 106 -7.30 -4.86 20.36
N VAL A 107 -7.30 -4.04 21.42
CA VAL A 107 -6.08 -3.40 21.93
C VAL A 107 -5.04 -4.44 22.34
N ALA A 108 -5.46 -5.53 23.01
CA ALA A 108 -4.57 -6.63 23.34
C ALA A 108 -4.02 -7.34 22.09
N SER A 109 -4.84 -7.54 21.05
CA SER A 109 -4.39 -8.08 19.76
C SER A 109 -3.32 -7.18 19.13
N ILE A 110 -3.62 -5.89 19.01
CA ILE A 110 -2.74 -4.87 18.43
C ILE A 110 -1.41 -4.78 19.19
N ALA A 111 -1.43 -4.84 20.53
CA ALA A 111 -0.25 -4.77 21.38
C ALA A 111 0.80 -5.86 21.10
N THR A 112 0.37 -6.99 20.50
CA THR A 112 1.27 -8.09 20.12
C THR A 112 1.85 -7.95 18.71
N LEU A 113 1.37 -6.98 17.92
CA LEU A 113 1.81 -6.79 16.55
C LEU A 113 3.09 -5.95 16.47
N ASP A 114 3.95 -6.34 15.55
CA ASP A 114 5.10 -5.52 15.17
C ASP A 114 4.64 -4.19 14.54
N PRO A 115 5.23 -3.03 14.92
CA PRO A 115 4.88 -1.73 14.36
C PRO A 115 4.98 -1.63 12.83
N SER A 116 5.83 -2.46 12.20
CA SER A 116 6.01 -2.51 10.75
C SER A 116 5.09 -3.52 10.06
N SER A 117 4.32 -4.30 10.81
CA SER A 117 3.43 -5.33 10.26
C SER A 117 2.25 -4.70 9.51
N PRO A 118 1.93 -5.15 8.27
CA PRO A 118 0.73 -4.69 7.57
C PRO A 118 -0.55 -5.00 8.35
N LYS A 119 -0.55 -6.08 9.15
CA LYS A 119 -1.69 -6.45 10.00
C LYS A 119 -2.04 -5.40 11.04
N LEU A 120 -1.06 -4.58 11.47
CA LEU A 120 -1.32 -3.50 12.42
C LEU A 120 -2.36 -2.52 11.87
N VAL A 121 -2.28 -2.20 10.59
CA VAL A 121 -3.20 -1.26 9.95
C VAL A 121 -4.61 -1.84 9.86
N ASP A 122 -4.72 -3.13 9.52
CA ASP A 122 -6.01 -3.83 9.43
C ASP A 122 -6.71 -3.92 10.79
N GLU A 123 -5.96 -4.21 11.87
CA GLU A 123 -6.49 -4.24 13.24
C GLU A 123 -6.85 -2.84 13.74
N LEU A 124 -6.03 -1.82 13.44
CA LEU A 124 -6.36 -0.42 13.78
C LEU A 124 -7.60 0.06 13.03
N GLN A 125 -7.77 -0.34 11.78
CA GLN A 125 -8.98 -0.06 11.01
C GLN A 125 -10.19 -0.75 11.63
N SER A 126 -10.08 -2.02 11.98
CA SER A 126 -11.14 -2.79 12.66
C SER A 126 -11.52 -2.16 14.00
N LEU A 127 -10.53 -1.66 14.76
CA LEU A 127 -10.77 -0.91 15.99
C LEU A 127 -11.49 0.41 15.69
N ALA A 128 -11.03 1.20 14.71
CA ALA A 128 -11.61 2.49 14.33
C ALA A 128 -13.07 2.35 13.91
N GLU A 129 -13.40 1.37 13.07
CA GLU A 129 -14.77 1.06 12.65
C GLU A 129 -15.69 0.76 13.84
N GLN A 130 -15.19 0.12 14.89
CA GLN A 130 -15.99 -0.20 16.07
C GLN A 130 -16.11 0.94 17.08
N VAL A 131 -15.08 1.78 17.23
CA VAL A 131 -15.13 2.92 18.19
C VAL A 131 -15.82 4.15 17.60
N HIS A 132 -16.11 4.16 16.30
CA HIS A 132 -16.90 5.24 15.70
C HIS A 132 -18.40 5.04 15.93
N CYS A 133 -19.11 6.17 16.07
CA CYS A 133 -20.57 6.16 15.98
C CYS A 133 -21.00 6.02 14.51
N TRP A 134 -22.26 5.66 14.28
CA TRP A 134 -22.86 5.47 12.94
C TRP A 134 -22.74 6.68 11.97
N GLN A 135 -22.36 7.86 12.46
CA GLN A 135 -22.12 9.03 11.62
C GLN A 135 -20.68 9.14 11.10
N HIS A 136 -19.76 8.38 11.70
CA HIS A 136 -18.32 8.43 11.45
C HIS A 136 -17.71 7.03 11.24
N ASP A 137 -18.53 6.00 11.08
CA ASP A 137 -18.14 4.59 10.88
C ASP A 137 -17.70 4.27 9.44
N HIS A 138 -17.39 5.28 8.63
CA HIS A 138 -17.12 5.09 7.21
C HIS A 138 -16.07 6.04 6.65
N GLY A 139 -15.33 5.53 5.65
CA GLY A 139 -14.46 6.28 4.76
C GLY A 139 -13.46 7.19 5.49
N GLU A 140 -13.54 8.49 5.19
CA GLU A 140 -12.54 9.49 5.63
C GLU A 140 -12.33 9.58 7.14
N TYR A 141 -13.34 9.23 7.95
CA TYR A 141 -13.25 9.31 9.41
C TYR A 141 -12.43 8.17 10.00
N VAL A 142 -12.75 6.93 9.60
CA VAL A 142 -12.01 5.71 9.95
C VAL A 142 -10.56 5.87 9.51
N ASP A 143 -10.38 6.22 8.24
CA ASP A 143 -9.07 6.47 7.63
C ASP A 143 -8.24 7.49 8.41
N SER A 144 -8.83 8.65 8.72
CA SER A 144 -8.14 9.72 9.44
C SER A 144 -7.74 9.30 10.85
N ARG A 145 -8.57 8.48 11.52
CA ARG A 145 -8.25 7.97 12.86
C ARG A 145 -7.14 6.93 12.81
N VAL A 146 -7.17 6.00 11.86
CA VAL A 146 -6.11 5.01 11.65
C VAL A 146 -4.79 5.69 11.31
N GLU A 147 -4.80 6.78 10.54
CA GLU A 147 -3.61 7.60 10.27
C GLU A 147 -3.04 8.24 11.55
N GLN A 148 -3.89 8.83 12.39
CA GLN A 148 -3.47 9.40 13.68
C GLN A 148 -2.87 8.35 14.60
N TRP A 149 -3.49 7.18 14.67
CA TRP A 149 -3.02 6.07 15.49
C TRP A 149 -1.68 5.52 15.01
N VAL A 150 -1.52 5.29 13.70
CA VAL A 150 -0.21 4.86 13.16
C VAL A 150 0.88 5.89 13.42
N ALA A 151 0.58 7.18 13.27
CA ALA A 151 1.55 8.23 13.62
C ALA A 151 1.92 8.21 15.11
N ALA A 152 0.94 7.97 15.99
CA ALA A 152 1.18 7.85 17.43
C ALA A 152 2.02 6.61 17.79
N PHE A 153 1.78 5.48 17.12
CA PHE A 153 2.58 4.26 17.26
C PHE A 153 4.05 4.49 16.94
N SER A 154 4.31 5.12 15.80
CA SER A 154 5.70 5.36 15.39
C SER A 154 6.38 6.45 16.20
N ALA A 155 5.64 7.31 16.90
CA ALA A 155 6.23 8.25 17.85
C ALA A 155 6.73 7.56 19.15
N ILE A 156 6.28 6.34 19.45
CA ILE A 156 6.78 5.56 20.60
C ILE A 156 8.19 5.03 20.33
N GLU A 157 8.53 4.75 19.08
CA GLU A 157 9.91 4.44 18.69
C GLU A 157 10.70 5.74 18.56
N ILE A 158 11.35 6.14 19.65
CA ILE A 158 11.92 7.48 19.89
C ILE A 158 12.93 7.95 18.81
N ASP A 159 13.43 7.08 17.92
CA ASP A 159 14.38 7.44 16.87
C ASP A 159 13.99 7.01 15.43
N THR A 160 12.82 6.41 15.21
CA THR A 160 12.38 5.97 13.89
C THR A 160 11.13 6.74 13.47
N GLN A 161 11.28 7.65 12.49
CA GLN A 161 10.13 8.27 11.84
C GLN A 161 9.14 7.18 11.39
N PRO A 162 7.80 7.40 11.53
CA PRO A 162 6.78 6.51 10.98
C PRO A 162 7.07 6.21 9.52
N VAL A 163 7.66 5.04 9.24
CA VAL A 163 7.79 4.56 7.88
C VAL A 163 6.44 3.98 7.51
N LEU A 164 5.49 4.86 7.17
CA LEU A 164 4.30 4.45 6.44
C LEU A 164 4.78 3.62 5.25
N SER A 165 4.12 2.49 4.99
CA SER A 165 4.47 1.67 3.82
C SER A 165 4.43 2.55 2.56
N PHE A 166 5.34 2.29 1.62
CA PHE A 166 5.40 3.03 0.36
C PHE A 166 4.02 3.15 -0.29
N GLU A 167 3.29 2.04 -0.35
CA GLU A 167 1.94 1.98 -0.91
C GLU A 167 0.96 2.95 -0.21
N ARG A 168 1.02 3.02 1.12
CA ARG A 168 0.14 3.89 1.90
C ARG A 168 0.48 5.36 1.68
N GLN A 169 1.76 5.72 1.61
CA GLN A 169 2.18 7.09 1.30
C GLN A 169 1.64 7.52 -0.06
N ILE A 170 1.71 6.65 -1.08
CA ILE A 170 1.16 6.92 -2.41
C ILE A 170 -0.37 7.12 -2.36
N LYS A 171 -1.09 6.20 -1.70
CA LYS A 171 -2.55 6.30 -1.54
C LYS A 171 -2.96 7.60 -0.84
N MET A 172 -2.22 8.03 0.17
CA MET A 172 -2.44 9.30 0.86
C MET A 172 -2.15 10.51 -0.02
N ALA A 173 -1.08 10.48 -0.83
CA ALA A 173 -0.76 11.58 -1.75
C ALA A 173 -1.85 11.81 -2.80
N LEU A 174 -2.54 10.75 -3.20
CA LEU A 174 -3.65 10.75 -4.17
C LEU A 174 -5.00 11.15 -3.56
N ARG A 175 -5.13 11.24 -2.22
CA ARG A 175 -6.36 11.72 -1.59
C ARG A 175 -6.58 13.21 -1.89
N PRO A 176 -7.84 13.63 -2.15
CA PRO A 176 -9.05 12.97 -1.67
C PRO A 176 -9.88 12.38 -2.82
N CYS A 177 -9.94 11.04 -2.94
CA CYS A 177 -11.00 10.40 -3.71
C CYS A 177 -12.34 10.59 -3.01
N THR A 178 -12.89 11.79 -3.13
CA THR A 178 -14.19 12.12 -2.54
C THR A 178 -15.31 11.53 -3.38
N THR A 179 -16.43 11.25 -2.74
CA THR A 179 -17.70 10.97 -3.43
C THR A 179 -18.32 12.21 -4.07
N LYS A 180 -17.58 13.33 -4.19
CA LYS A 180 -18.00 14.59 -4.79
C LYS A 180 -17.13 14.91 -5.99
N CYS A 181 -17.72 15.62 -6.95
CA CYS A 181 -17.01 16.09 -8.13
C CYS A 181 -15.99 17.16 -7.74
N THR A 182 -14.75 17.03 -8.21
CA THR A 182 -13.68 18.01 -7.96
C THR A 182 -13.67 19.19 -8.95
N GLY A 183 -14.49 19.14 -10.00
CA GLY A 183 -14.66 20.25 -10.93
C GLY A 183 -15.26 21.53 -10.30
N LYS A 184 -15.05 22.68 -10.95
CA LYS A 184 -15.60 23.97 -10.51
C LYS A 184 -16.77 24.40 -11.41
N LYS A 185 -17.82 25.00 -10.84
CA LYS A 185 -18.89 25.62 -11.61
C LYS A 185 -18.37 26.85 -12.38
N LYS A 186 -19.19 27.40 -13.29
CA LYS A 186 -18.84 28.63 -14.06
C LYS A 186 -18.53 29.84 -13.17
N ASN A 187 -19.17 29.94 -12.00
CA ASN A 187 -18.91 30.99 -11.00
C ASN A 187 -17.67 30.72 -10.13
N GLY A 188 -16.89 29.67 -10.42
CA GLY A 188 -15.69 29.30 -9.67
C GLY A 188 -15.94 28.45 -8.42
N GLU A 189 -17.20 28.28 -7.99
CA GLU A 189 -17.53 27.47 -6.80
C GLU A 189 -17.27 25.97 -7.02
N PRO A 190 -16.96 25.20 -5.96
CA PRO A 190 -16.86 23.75 -6.04
C PRO A 190 -18.17 23.09 -6.51
N CYS A 191 -18.05 22.01 -7.28
CA CYS A 191 -19.20 21.19 -7.64
C CYS A 191 -19.71 20.40 -6.44
N THR A 192 -21.02 20.39 -6.23
CA THR A 192 -21.67 19.61 -5.16
C THR A 192 -22.21 18.26 -5.64
N LYS A 193 -22.10 17.96 -6.95
CA LYS A 193 -22.61 16.70 -7.51
C LYS A 193 -21.80 15.52 -7.01
N LYS A 194 -22.50 14.45 -6.64
CA LYS A 194 -21.86 13.21 -6.21
C LYS A 194 -21.21 12.50 -7.40
N VAL A 195 -20.06 11.87 -7.15
CA VAL A 195 -19.40 10.90 -8.02
C VAL A 195 -19.52 9.55 -7.32
N GLY A 196 -20.13 8.58 -7.98
CA GLY A 196 -20.46 7.29 -7.40
C GLY A 196 -20.47 6.18 -8.46
N GLY A 197 -20.78 4.96 -8.04
CA GLY A 197 -20.90 3.79 -8.92
C GLY A 197 -19.60 3.47 -9.64
N GLN A 198 -19.68 3.20 -10.94
CA GLN A 198 -18.54 2.79 -11.78
C GLN A 198 -17.35 3.75 -11.69
N LYS A 199 -17.58 5.06 -11.60
CA LYS A 199 -16.49 6.04 -11.52
C LYS A 199 -15.66 5.91 -10.24
N MET A 200 -16.31 5.67 -9.10
CA MET A 200 -15.59 5.46 -7.84
C MET A 200 -14.81 4.14 -7.86
N GLN A 201 -15.39 3.08 -8.41
CA GLN A 201 -14.68 1.82 -8.60
C GLN A 201 -13.45 2.00 -9.51
N ASN A 202 -13.58 2.80 -10.58
CA ASN A 202 -12.45 3.13 -11.44
C ASN A 202 -11.39 3.94 -10.69
N CYS A 203 -11.77 4.90 -9.84
CA CYS A 203 -10.81 5.63 -9.00
C CYS A 203 -10.00 4.67 -8.12
N THR A 204 -10.66 3.75 -7.40
CA THR A 204 -9.99 2.77 -6.54
C THR A 204 -9.01 1.92 -7.34
N LYS A 205 -9.45 1.34 -8.47
CA LYS A 205 -8.58 0.53 -9.35
C LYS A 205 -7.39 1.32 -9.87
N THR A 206 -7.62 2.56 -10.31
CA THR A 206 -6.56 3.42 -10.84
C THR A 206 -5.54 3.77 -9.76
N ILE A 207 -5.98 4.01 -8.51
CA ILE A 207 -5.07 4.22 -7.37
C ILE A 207 -4.21 2.99 -7.12
N ASP A 208 -4.81 1.79 -7.11
CA ASP A 208 -4.05 0.56 -6.89
C ASP A 208 -3.03 0.33 -8.02
N GLU A 209 -3.39 0.59 -9.28
CA GLU A 209 -2.47 0.53 -10.42
C GLU A 209 -1.33 1.56 -10.31
N ILE A 210 -1.63 2.81 -9.95
CA ILE A 210 -0.60 3.84 -9.70
C ILE A 210 0.33 3.37 -8.59
N THR A 211 -0.21 2.79 -7.52
CA THR A 211 0.56 2.30 -6.38
C THR A 211 1.57 1.23 -6.79
N GLN A 212 1.16 0.29 -7.66
CA GLN A 212 2.05 -0.75 -8.18
C GLN A 212 3.10 -0.22 -9.16
N LEU A 213 2.77 0.79 -9.96
CA LEU A 213 3.66 1.31 -11.00
C LEU A 213 4.55 2.47 -10.56
N ALA A 214 4.27 3.10 -9.42
CA ALA A 214 4.94 4.34 -8.98
C ALA A 214 6.47 4.27 -8.94
N MET A 215 7.07 3.09 -8.72
CA MET A 215 8.52 2.91 -8.70
C MET A 215 9.16 2.58 -10.05
N THR A 216 8.41 2.03 -11.00
CA THR A 216 8.99 1.35 -12.18
C THR A 216 8.45 1.85 -13.51
N GLY A 217 7.33 2.56 -13.48
CA GLY A 217 6.59 2.95 -14.66
C GLY A 217 6.27 4.44 -14.72
N ASP A 218 5.88 4.86 -15.91
CA ASP A 218 5.26 6.16 -16.12
C ASP A 218 3.79 6.10 -15.68
N ILE A 219 3.46 6.87 -14.65
CA ILE A 219 2.12 6.96 -14.06
C ILE A 219 1.31 8.15 -14.58
N ALA A 220 1.86 8.97 -15.49
CA ALA A 220 1.22 10.23 -15.93
C ALA A 220 -0.18 10.01 -16.48
N TYR A 221 -0.35 9.04 -17.38
CA TYR A 221 -1.65 8.69 -17.96
C TYR A 221 -2.67 8.24 -16.89
N LEU A 222 -2.22 7.45 -15.90
CA LEU A 222 -3.12 6.98 -14.83
C LEU A 222 -3.58 8.12 -13.92
N LEU A 223 -2.72 9.11 -13.67
CA LEU A 223 -3.11 10.32 -12.93
C LEU A 223 -4.18 11.12 -13.68
N GLU A 224 -4.10 11.20 -15.01
CA GLU A 224 -5.15 11.83 -15.83
C GLU A 224 -6.47 11.06 -15.75
N VAL A 225 -6.41 9.73 -15.87
CA VAL A 225 -7.58 8.85 -15.76
C VAL A 225 -8.22 8.98 -14.37
N LEU A 226 -7.41 9.03 -13.31
CA LEU A 226 -7.89 9.22 -11.94
C LEU A 226 -8.65 10.55 -11.82
N GLU A 227 -8.04 11.66 -12.25
CA GLU A 227 -8.68 12.97 -12.15
C GLU A 227 -9.98 13.06 -12.96
N ARG A 228 -10.02 12.48 -14.17
CA ARG A 228 -11.24 12.43 -14.99
C ARG A 228 -12.36 11.62 -14.34
N ASN A 229 -12.04 10.53 -13.65
CA ASN A 229 -13.03 9.74 -12.92
C ASN A 229 -13.57 10.51 -11.70
N MET A 230 -12.85 11.49 -11.18
CA MET A 230 -13.31 12.38 -10.11
C MET A 230 -14.20 13.53 -10.58
N PHE A 231 -14.45 13.68 -11.88
CA PHE A 231 -15.44 14.62 -12.41
C PHE A 231 -16.82 14.00 -12.60
N CYS A 232 -17.87 14.78 -12.36
CA CYS A 232 -19.22 14.43 -12.82
C CYS A 232 -19.35 14.63 -14.35
N ALA A 233 -20.47 14.18 -14.93
CA ALA A 233 -20.72 14.30 -16.37
C ALA A 233 -20.65 15.75 -16.92
N HIS A 234 -20.94 16.77 -16.09
CA HIS A 234 -20.89 18.18 -16.52
C HIS A 234 -19.50 18.79 -16.51
N HIS A 235 -18.52 18.13 -15.88
CA HIS A 235 -17.17 18.64 -15.72
C HIS A 235 -16.13 17.72 -16.38
N ASN A 236 -16.56 16.73 -17.16
CA ASN A 236 -15.68 15.78 -17.83
C ASN A 236 -14.73 16.42 -18.85
N THR A 237 -14.99 17.66 -19.29
CA THR A 237 -14.15 18.43 -20.22
C THR A 237 -13.28 19.49 -19.54
N GLN A 238 -13.35 19.65 -18.21
CA GLN A 238 -12.50 20.62 -17.53
C GLN A 238 -11.03 20.26 -17.65
N ALA A 239 -10.17 21.28 -17.64
CA ALA A 239 -8.73 21.10 -17.54
C ALA A 239 -8.38 20.38 -16.23
N LEU A 240 -7.41 19.49 -16.33
CA LEU A 240 -6.84 18.76 -15.19
C LEU A 240 -5.99 19.73 -14.36
N LYS A 241 -6.06 19.62 -13.03
CA LYS A 241 -5.45 20.53 -12.07
C LYS A 241 -4.62 19.81 -11.01
N TYR A 242 -4.85 18.52 -10.79
CA TYR A 242 -4.21 17.77 -9.72
C TYR A 242 -3.05 16.91 -10.22
N THR A 243 -3.03 16.54 -11.50
CA THR A 243 -1.99 15.67 -12.11
C THR A 243 -0.56 16.11 -11.78
N GLU A 244 -0.21 17.38 -11.94
CA GLU A 244 1.14 17.90 -11.67
C GLU A 244 1.51 17.82 -10.17
N SER A 245 0.57 18.17 -9.29
CA SER A 245 0.78 18.11 -7.83
C SER A 245 0.96 16.67 -7.36
N TRP A 246 0.13 15.74 -7.85
CA TRP A 246 0.25 14.32 -7.55
C TRP A 246 1.55 13.73 -8.08
N THR A 247 1.92 14.05 -9.32
CA THR A 247 3.20 13.63 -9.92
C THR A 247 4.38 14.05 -9.03
N SER A 248 4.37 15.29 -8.56
CA SER A 248 5.43 15.83 -7.71
C SER A 248 5.49 15.13 -6.35
N LYS A 249 4.35 14.93 -5.69
CA LYS A 249 4.28 14.21 -4.40
C LYS A 249 4.71 12.75 -4.51
N ILE A 250 4.27 12.05 -5.55
CA ILE A 250 4.66 10.65 -5.76
C ILE A 250 6.16 10.55 -6.03
N LYS A 251 6.71 11.43 -6.87
CA LYS A 251 8.17 11.48 -7.10
C LYS A 251 8.96 11.75 -5.82
N GLU A 252 8.43 12.56 -4.91
CA GLU A 252 9.03 12.77 -3.58
C GLU A 252 9.04 11.48 -2.78
N ILE A 253 7.90 10.82 -2.65
CA ILE A 253 7.76 9.54 -1.94
C ILE A 253 8.69 8.48 -2.55
N CYS A 254 8.80 8.39 -3.88
CA CYS A 254 9.71 7.46 -4.53
C CYS A 254 11.18 7.78 -4.20
N ARG A 255 11.56 9.06 -4.16
CA ARG A 255 12.93 9.48 -3.81
C ARG A 255 13.25 9.16 -2.35
N THR A 256 12.37 9.48 -1.41
CA THR A 256 12.61 9.20 0.02
C THR A 256 12.72 7.69 0.28
N HIS A 257 11.93 6.88 -0.42
CA HIS A 257 11.97 5.43 -0.28
C HIS A 257 13.21 4.79 -0.94
N GLN A 258 13.73 5.36 -2.04
CA GLN A 258 14.98 4.90 -2.65
C GLN A 258 16.22 5.30 -1.84
N VAL A 259 16.15 6.39 -1.09
CA VAL A 259 17.28 6.92 -0.31
C VAL A 259 17.39 6.26 1.07
N GLN A 260 16.35 5.59 1.59
CA GLN A 260 16.50 4.79 2.81
C GLN A 260 17.37 3.57 2.51
N PRO A 261 18.64 3.54 2.97
CA PRO A 261 19.44 2.35 2.90
C PRO A 261 18.90 1.43 3.99
N TYR A 262 18.37 0.27 3.63
CA TYR A 262 18.37 -0.84 4.57
C TYR A 262 19.80 -0.95 5.11
N GLY A 263 19.96 -0.74 6.42
CA GLY A 263 21.23 -0.34 7.01
C GLY A 263 22.41 -1.22 6.59
N ASN A 264 23.46 -0.59 6.10
CA ASN A 264 24.88 -0.95 6.17
C ASN A 264 25.35 -2.34 5.72
N THR A 265 24.47 -3.30 5.42
CA THR A 265 24.83 -4.53 4.72
C THR A 265 24.66 -4.24 3.24
N LEU A 266 25.79 -3.96 2.61
CA LEU A 266 25.98 -3.79 1.16
C LEU A 266 25.78 -5.13 0.42
N GLU A 267 24.82 -5.93 0.87
CA GLU A 267 24.45 -7.24 0.38
C GLU A 267 23.04 -7.09 -0.18
N ASP A 268 22.92 -7.23 -1.50
CA ASP A 268 21.69 -7.52 -2.22
C ASP A 268 20.74 -6.37 -2.58
N CYS A 269 21.25 -5.39 -3.34
CA CYS A 269 20.37 -4.60 -4.21
C CYS A 269 20.02 -5.41 -5.46
N ASN A 270 18.83 -6.03 -5.46
CA ASN A 270 18.26 -6.67 -6.65
C ASN A 270 17.81 -5.61 -7.66
N ALA A 271 18.64 -5.35 -8.68
CA ALA A 271 18.22 -4.53 -9.81
C ALA A 271 17.38 -5.38 -10.77
N ARG A 272 16.15 -4.93 -11.02
CA ARG A 272 15.30 -5.53 -12.06
C ARG A 272 15.57 -4.86 -13.40
N ILE A 273 16.29 -5.54 -14.28
CA ILE A 273 16.63 -5.01 -15.61
C ILE A 273 15.72 -5.64 -16.65
N TYR A 274 15.13 -4.82 -17.52
CA TYR A 274 14.40 -5.32 -18.67
C TYR A 274 15.38 -5.64 -19.81
N CYS A 275 15.60 -6.91 -20.08
CA CYS A 275 16.53 -7.35 -21.13
C CYS A 275 15.88 -7.22 -22.51
N ARG A 276 16.47 -6.39 -23.38
CA ARG A 276 15.98 -6.20 -24.76
C ARG A 276 16.08 -7.45 -25.62
N GLY A 277 17.03 -8.34 -25.33
CA GLY A 277 17.23 -9.59 -26.09
C GLY A 277 16.08 -10.59 -25.87
N CYS A 278 15.71 -10.84 -24.61
CA CYS A 278 14.73 -11.86 -24.28
C CYS A 278 13.30 -11.33 -24.02
N ARG A 279 13.13 -10.00 -23.93
CA ARG A 279 11.86 -9.31 -23.60
C ARG A 279 11.25 -9.70 -22.24
N LYS A 280 12.07 -10.18 -21.29
CA LYS A 280 11.68 -10.52 -19.92
C LYS A 280 12.40 -9.62 -18.92
N GLN A 281 11.80 -9.48 -17.74
CA GLN A 281 12.44 -8.82 -16.60
C GLN A 281 13.41 -9.81 -15.95
N HIS A 282 14.67 -9.44 -15.89
CA HIS A 282 15.73 -10.20 -15.25
C HIS A 282 15.97 -9.64 -13.86
N ILE A 283 16.11 -10.52 -12.87
CA ILE A 283 16.63 -10.17 -11.55
C ILE A 283 18.09 -10.58 -11.59
N GLU A 284 18.98 -9.60 -11.70
CA GLU A 284 20.41 -9.84 -11.64
C GLU A 284 20.92 -9.36 -10.29
N TRP A 285 21.66 -10.24 -9.61
CA TRP A 285 22.32 -9.93 -8.35
C TRP A 285 23.57 -9.13 -8.68
N PHE A 286 23.51 -7.82 -8.44
CA PHE A 286 24.71 -6.98 -8.53
C PHE A 286 25.31 -6.86 -7.15
N VAL A 287 26.56 -7.33 -7.01
CA VAL A 287 27.42 -6.84 -5.93
C VAL A 287 27.75 -5.40 -6.31
N VAL A 288 26.99 -4.44 -5.77
CA VAL A 288 27.06 -3.00 -6.11
C VAL A 288 28.50 -2.48 -6.01
N GLU A 289 29.26 -2.98 -5.02
CA GLU A 289 30.67 -2.61 -4.84
C GLU A 289 31.55 -3.00 -6.03
N LYS A 290 31.38 -4.22 -6.57
CA LYS A 290 32.15 -4.70 -7.72
C LYS A 290 31.78 -3.93 -8.98
N TRP A 291 30.50 -3.65 -9.18
CA TRP A 291 30.04 -2.91 -10.34
C TRP A 291 30.48 -1.44 -10.30
N SER A 292 30.41 -0.79 -9.13
CA SER A 292 30.92 0.58 -8.96
C SER A 292 32.42 0.65 -9.24
N LYS A 293 33.22 -0.23 -8.63
CA LYS A 293 34.67 -0.31 -8.88
C LYS A 293 34.98 -0.59 -10.35
N TRP A 294 34.16 -1.39 -11.02
CA TRP A 294 34.31 -1.66 -12.45
C TRP A 294 33.94 -0.47 -13.32
N MET A 295 32.87 0.27 -12.99
CA MET A 295 32.51 1.49 -13.73
C MET A 295 33.54 2.61 -13.54
N ASP A 296 34.19 2.69 -12.38
CA ASP A 296 35.29 3.62 -12.11
C ASP A 296 36.52 3.36 -12.99
N SER A 297 36.72 2.13 -13.49
CA SER A 297 37.79 1.82 -14.46
C SER A 297 37.53 2.41 -15.86
N ARG A 298 36.33 2.97 -16.07
CA ARG A 298 35.83 3.45 -17.36
C ARG A 298 35.99 2.35 -18.42
N PRO A 299 35.23 1.26 -18.34
CA PRO A 299 35.47 0.06 -19.15
C PRO A 299 35.08 0.27 -20.62
N TYR A 300 34.38 1.37 -20.94
CA TYR A 300 33.98 1.74 -22.28
C TYR A 300 34.89 2.81 -22.89
N GLN A 301 35.18 2.68 -24.18
CA GLN A 301 35.81 3.68 -25.02
C GLN A 301 34.87 4.14 -26.12
N ARG A 302 35.02 5.38 -26.57
CA ARG A 302 34.19 5.95 -27.64
C ARG A 302 34.84 5.68 -28.99
N GLU A 303 34.19 4.88 -29.83
CA GLU A 303 34.62 4.64 -31.20
C GLU A 303 33.80 5.49 -32.19
N LYS A 304 34.45 5.91 -33.26
CA LYS A 304 33.78 6.67 -34.34
C LYS A 304 33.09 5.68 -35.27
N GLY A 305 31.85 5.32 -34.96
CA GLY A 305 30.99 4.59 -35.87
C GLY A 305 30.52 5.47 -37.04
N THR A 306 30.23 4.85 -38.18
CA THR A 306 29.62 5.50 -39.36
C THR A 306 28.26 6.14 -39.07
N HIS A 307 27.63 5.78 -37.94
CA HIS A 307 26.32 6.26 -37.50
C HIS A 307 26.37 7.11 -36.21
N GLY A 308 27.57 7.52 -35.77
CA GLY A 308 27.76 8.31 -34.55
C GLY A 308 28.71 7.66 -33.55
N PRO A 309 29.00 8.34 -32.42
CA PRO A 309 29.88 7.79 -31.39
C PRO A 309 29.23 6.60 -30.70
N GLU A 310 29.83 5.42 -30.85
CA GLU A 310 29.41 4.19 -30.19
C GLU A 310 30.32 3.93 -28.98
N LEU A 311 29.75 3.49 -27.86
CA LEU A 311 30.51 3.09 -26.68
C LEU A 311 30.78 1.58 -26.79
N VAL A 312 32.05 1.23 -26.99
CA VAL A 312 32.51 -0.15 -27.10
C VAL A 312 33.32 -0.50 -25.86
N LEU A 313 33.20 -1.72 -25.35
CA LEU A 313 34.05 -2.23 -24.28
C LEU A 313 35.51 -2.21 -24.74
N LYS A 314 36.42 -1.73 -23.87
CA LYS A 314 37.86 -1.80 -24.12
C LYS A 314 38.27 -3.26 -24.34
N ALA A 315 39.19 -3.50 -25.27
CA ALA A 315 39.67 -4.84 -25.59
C ALA A 315 40.16 -5.62 -24.34
N GLU A 316 40.80 -4.91 -23.40
CA GLU A 316 41.25 -5.45 -22.11
C GLU A 316 40.09 -6.02 -21.26
N GLU A 317 38.95 -5.33 -21.25
CA GLU A 317 37.75 -5.76 -20.52
C GLU A 317 37.06 -6.93 -21.24
N THR A 318 37.07 -6.94 -22.58
CA THR A 318 36.56 -8.07 -23.38
C THR A 318 37.35 -9.34 -23.12
N ILE A 319 38.69 -9.26 -23.09
CA ILE A 319 39.55 -10.41 -22.77
C ILE A 319 39.30 -10.88 -21.33
N SER A 320 39.17 -9.96 -20.39
CA SER A 320 38.90 -10.27 -18.98
C SER A 320 37.54 -10.96 -18.77
N ALA A 321 36.52 -10.58 -19.55
CA ALA A 321 35.21 -11.25 -19.56
C ALA A 321 35.31 -12.67 -20.14
N LEU A 322 35.96 -12.83 -21.30
CA LEU A 322 36.13 -14.13 -21.95
C LEU A 322 36.95 -15.13 -21.12
N LEU A 323 37.99 -14.66 -20.42
CA LEU A 323 38.79 -15.51 -19.54
C LEU A 323 38.01 -16.00 -18.31
N LYS A 324 37.07 -15.19 -17.80
CA LYS A 324 36.19 -15.62 -16.69
C LYS A 324 35.24 -16.72 -17.13
N ASP A 325 34.68 -16.62 -18.33
CA ASP A 325 33.78 -17.64 -18.89
C ASP A 325 34.50 -18.98 -19.18
N LEU A 326 35.80 -18.95 -19.46
CA LEU A 326 36.63 -20.15 -19.64
C LEU A 326 37.13 -20.79 -18.33
N SER A 327 36.98 -20.08 -17.21
CA SER A 327 37.41 -20.54 -15.88
C SER A 327 36.31 -21.24 -15.06
N LEU A 328 35.15 -21.46 -15.69
CA LEU A 328 34.00 -22.22 -15.18
C LEU A 328 33.90 -23.56 -15.90
#